data_AF-A0A256JV25-F1
#
_entry.id   AF-A0A256JV25-F1
#
_cell.length_a   1.000
_cell.length_b   1.000
_cell.length_c   1.000
_cell.angle_alpha   90.00
_cell.angle_beta   90.00
_cell.angle_gamma   90.00
#
_symmetry.space_group_name_H-M   'P 1'
#
loop_
_entity.id
_entity.type
_entity.pdbx_description
1 polymer ?
#
loop_
_entity_poly.entity_id
_entity_poly.type
_entity_poly.pdbx_seq_one_letter_code
_entity_poly.pdbx_strand_id
1 'polypeptide(L)'
;MDVTMKLNRRSVLGAIGMIGVGTGAAFGSGAFTTVEAQREVEVNVIGGGFRTDGIIHLNNTPENVSSGNPARDANGESDIDGDGTVESIQDVENDISSQIIGNDGSADVLVNTASDFVTVKDTEGTEFDGRSLYPALDDTYDSTDRSYVSLVANDVTIVFGPEDRKLPPNSNLSETELFGVVRNGSVNVTFAKGDVDEGLLTNVNGNNVSTSPSFTGSGNVTLSGDVQAGEASRETEDLLIRIGGSS
;
A
#
# COMPACT_ATOMS: atom_id res chain seq x y z
N MET A 1 66.29 -0.30 -33.43
CA MET A 1 65.19 -0.94 -34.17
C MET A 1 63.96 -0.82 -33.29
N ASP A 2 62.95 -0.17 -33.83
CA ASP A 2 61.75 0.29 -33.15
C ASP A 2 60.96 -0.82 -32.47
N VAL A 3 60.49 -0.50 -31.27
CA VAL A 3 59.46 -1.22 -30.53
C VAL A 3 58.11 -0.68 -30.98
N THR A 4 57.29 -1.52 -31.61
CA THR A 4 55.89 -1.19 -31.89
C THR A 4 55.02 -1.73 -30.75
N MET A 5 54.59 -0.85 -29.83
CA MET A 5 53.45 -1.12 -28.94
C MET A 5 52.19 -0.43 -29.50
N LYS A 6 51.13 -1.21 -29.65
CA LYS A 6 49.79 -0.79 -30.08
C LYS A 6 48.99 -0.38 -28.85
N LEU A 7 48.91 0.94 -28.59
CA LEU A 7 48.10 1.50 -27.50
C LEU A 7 46.62 1.56 -27.93
N ASN A 8 45.72 0.96 -27.14
CA ASN A 8 44.27 1.07 -27.35
C ASN A 8 43.75 2.39 -26.75
N ARG A 9 42.88 3.08 -27.47
CA ARG A 9 42.61 4.53 -27.36
C ARG A 9 41.79 4.88 -26.11
N ARG A 10 42.34 5.73 -25.24
CA ARG A 10 41.59 6.51 -24.24
C ARG A 10 40.85 7.63 -24.98
N SER A 11 39.51 7.58 -25.04
CA SER A 11 38.72 8.71 -25.52
C SER A 11 38.71 9.84 -24.50
N VAL A 12 39.48 10.85 -24.87
CA VAL A 12 39.46 12.25 -24.44
C VAL A 12 38.04 12.79 -24.34
N LEU A 13 37.64 13.20 -23.13
CA LEU A 13 36.52 14.12 -22.91
C LEU A 13 37.08 15.53 -23.00
N GLY A 14 36.76 16.24 -24.08
CA GLY A 14 37.29 17.57 -24.34
C GLY A 14 36.37 18.36 -25.24
N ALA A 15 35.46 19.10 -24.63
CA ALA A 15 34.78 20.22 -25.28
C ALA A 15 34.44 21.28 -24.21
N ILE A 16 35.47 21.98 -23.74
CA ILE A 16 35.29 23.32 -23.17
C ILE A 16 35.10 24.25 -24.38
N GLY A 17 33.85 24.57 -24.70
CA GLY A 17 33.53 25.57 -25.71
C GLY A 17 33.99 26.94 -25.22
N MET A 18 34.98 27.51 -25.89
CA MET A 18 35.43 28.89 -25.66
C MET A 18 34.31 29.87 -25.98
N ILE A 19 33.99 30.73 -25.00
CA ILE A 19 33.13 31.89 -25.17
C ILE A 19 33.89 32.91 -26.03
N GLY A 20 33.51 33.00 -27.31
CA GLY A 20 33.93 34.08 -28.19
C GLY A 20 33.03 35.30 -27.98
N VAL A 21 33.49 36.29 -27.22
CA VAL A 21 32.84 37.61 -27.14
C VAL A 21 33.23 38.40 -28.39
N GLY A 22 32.38 38.37 -29.40
CA GLY A 22 32.43 39.25 -30.56
C GLY A 22 31.45 40.40 -30.38
N THR A 23 31.96 41.63 -30.33
CA THR A 23 31.18 42.87 -30.33
C THR A 23 30.40 43.01 -31.63
N GLY A 24 29.08 42.90 -31.56
CA GLY A 24 28.17 43.16 -32.68
C GLY A 24 26.72 43.16 -32.22
N ALA A 25 26.12 44.35 -32.18
CA ALA A 25 24.73 44.53 -31.79
C ALA A 25 23.77 43.87 -32.78
N ALA A 26 22.90 43.00 -32.27
CA ALA A 26 21.62 42.68 -32.91
C ALA A 26 20.58 42.54 -31.80
N PHE A 27 19.80 43.61 -31.60
CA PHE A 27 18.54 43.53 -30.88
C PHE A 27 17.59 42.66 -31.72
N GLY A 28 17.25 41.47 -31.20
CA GLY A 28 16.31 40.53 -31.78
C GLY A 28 15.79 39.60 -30.67
N SER A 29 14.61 39.95 -30.15
CA SER A 29 13.66 39.14 -29.36
C SER A 29 14.07 37.70 -28.97
N GLY A 30 14.29 37.50 -27.66
CA GLY A 30 13.92 36.29 -26.91
C GLY A 30 14.29 34.94 -27.52
N ALA A 31 15.54 34.52 -27.43
CA ALA A 31 15.86 33.11 -27.45
C ALA A 31 15.66 32.57 -26.02
N PHE A 32 14.45 32.11 -25.69
CA PHE A 32 14.26 31.27 -24.52
C PHE A 32 15.06 29.98 -24.77
N THR A 33 16.22 29.86 -24.15
CA THR A 33 16.91 28.58 -24.07
C THR A 33 16.16 27.73 -23.06
N THR A 34 15.25 26.87 -23.52
CA THR A 34 14.60 25.88 -22.64
C THR A 34 15.66 24.85 -22.24
N VAL A 35 15.92 24.73 -20.94
CA VAL A 35 16.74 23.65 -20.39
C VAL A 35 15.80 22.55 -19.96
N GLU A 36 15.65 21.51 -20.77
CA GLU A 36 15.02 20.26 -20.37
C GLU A 36 16.09 19.37 -19.72
N ALA A 37 16.00 19.19 -18.41
CA ALA A 37 16.80 18.21 -17.69
C ALA A 37 15.88 17.05 -17.31
N GLN A 38 16.10 15.89 -17.92
CA GLN A 38 15.44 14.64 -17.52
C GLN A 38 16.01 14.22 -16.16
N ARG A 39 15.13 14.09 -15.17
CA ARG A 39 15.45 13.55 -13.84
C ARG A 39 14.61 12.28 -13.68
N GLU A 40 15.26 11.21 -13.27
CA GLU A 40 14.58 9.97 -12.90
C GLU A 40 14.18 10.04 -11.42
N VAL A 41 13.02 9.47 -11.09
CA VAL A 41 12.48 9.40 -9.73
C VAL A 41 12.27 7.93 -9.42
N GLU A 42 12.90 7.45 -8.36
CA GLU A 42 12.77 6.09 -7.84
C GLU A 42 11.86 6.11 -6.61
N VAL A 43 10.92 5.16 -6.56
CA VAL A 43 10.01 4.97 -5.44
C VAL A 43 10.07 3.52 -5.02
N ASN A 44 10.37 3.29 -3.73
CA ASN A 44 10.31 1.96 -3.13
C ASN A 44 8.90 1.74 -2.57
N VAL A 45 8.31 0.59 -2.90
CA VAL A 45 6.94 0.24 -2.49
C VAL A 45 7.03 -0.91 -1.49
N ILE A 46 6.32 -0.78 -0.36
CA ILE A 46 6.18 -1.85 0.64
C ILE A 46 5.48 -3.04 -0.03
N GLY A 47 5.91 -4.26 0.26
CA GLY A 47 5.30 -5.44 -0.39
C GLY A 47 5.81 -5.74 -1.80
N GLY A 48 6.36 -4.73 -2.52
CA GLY A 48 6.80 -4.88 -3.91
C GLY A 48 7.98 -5.83 -4.11
N GLY A 49 8.75 -6.08 -3.05
CA GLY A 49 9.75 -7.16 -3.03
C GLY A 49 9.12 -8.54 -3.02
N PHE A 50 7.92 -8.70 -2.43
CA PHE A 50 7.28 -9.98 -2.21
C PHE A 50 6.31 -10.38 -3.33
N ARG A 51 5.65 -9.44 -4.03
CA ARG A 51 4.87 -9.71 -5.25
C ARG A 51 4.75 -8.48 -6.16
N THR A 52 4.63 -8.72 -7.47
CA THR A 52 4.47 -7.66 -8.49
C THR A 52 3.04 -7.12 -8.59
N ASP A 53 2.04 -7.86 -8.11
CA ASP A 53 0.61 -7.49 -8.17
C ASP A 53 0.15 -6.65 -6.98
N GLY A 54 1.05 -6.30 -6.04
CA GLY A 54 0.74 -5.46 -4.90
C GLY A 54 -0.03 -6.16 -3.78
N ILE A 55 -0.23 -7.48 -3.87
CA ILE A 55 -0.88 -8.28 -2.83
C ILE A 55 0.18 -9.15 -2.15
N ILE A 56 0.20 -9.21 -0.83
CA ILE A 56 1.09 -10.08 -0.07
C ILE A 56 0.30 -11.28 0.43
N HIS A 57 0.27 -12.33 -0.38
CA HIS A 57 -0.30 -13.62 -0.01
C HIS A 57 0.77 -14.46 0.69
N LEU A 58 0.51 -14.88 1.93
CA LEU A 58 1.47 -15.65 2.74
C LEU A 58 1.02 -17.09 3.01
N ASN A 59 -0.29 -17.39 2.91
CA ASN A 59 -0.83 -18.70 3.24
C ASN A 59 -2.00 -19.14 2.35
N ASN A 60 -1.87 -20.29 1.68
CA ASN A 60 -2.96 -20.88 0.87
C ASN A 60 -4.00 -21.69 1.67
N THR A 61 -3.74 -21.93 2.96
CA THR A 61 -4.61 -22.70 3.85
C THR A 61 -4.84 -21.92 5.16
N PRO A 62 -5.72 -20.89 5.15
CA PRO A 62 -5.90 -19.96 6.27
C PRO A 62 -6.27 -20.64 7.60
N GLU A 63 -6.88 -21.83 7.54
CA GLU A 63 -7.25 -22.63 8.72
C GLU A 63 -6.06 -23.28 9.45
N ASN A 64 -4.90 -23.43 8.79
CA ASN A 64 -3.75 -24.14 9.34
C ASN A 64 -2.45 -23.35 9.09
N VAL A 65 -2.33 -22.21 9.77
CA VAL A 65 -1.12 -21.37 9.74
C VAL A 65 -0.27 -21.61 10.99
N SER A 66 1.05 -21.60 10.81
CA SER A 66 2.03 -21.61 11.88
C SER A 66 3.20 -20.72 11.47
N SER A 67 3.82 -20.04 12.43
CA SER A 67 4.94 -19.11 12.21
C SER A 67 6.09 -19.73 11.42
N GLY A 68 6.39 -21.01 11.64
CA GLY A 68 7.46 -21.75 10.95
C GLY A 68 7.06 -22.36 9.59
N ASN A 69 5.81 -22.19 9.14
CA ASN A 69 5.43 -22.64 7.80
C ASN A 69 6.18 -21.80 6.75
N PRO A 70 6.58 -22.39 5.61
CA PRO A 70 7.11 -21.59 4.51
C PRO A 70 6.02 -20.62 4.04
N ALA A 71 6.38 -19.35 3.84
CA ALA A 71 5.51 -18.40 3.17
C ALA A 71 5.22 -18.91 1.77
N ARG A 72 3.97 -18.78 1.31
CA ARG A 72 3.58 -19.20 -0.04
C ARG A 72 2.69 -18.15 -0.68
N ASP A 73 3.02 -17.82 -1.93
CA ASP A 73 2.15 -17.00 -2.78
C ASP A 73 0.87 -17.75 -3.18
N ALA A 74 -0.01 -17.07 -3.93
CA ALA A 74 -1.28 -17.62 -4.43
C ALA A 74 -1.10 -18.84 -5.36
N ASN A 75 0.06 -18.94 -6.02
CA ASN A 75 0.38 -20.05 -6.91
C ASN A 75 1.00 -21.24 -6.15
N GLY A 76 1.35 -21.04 -4.88
CA GLY A 76 1.99 -22.03 -4.02
C GLY A 76 3.52 -21.99 -4.07
N GLU A 77 4.13 -21.00 -4.72
CA GLU A 77 5.58 -20.77 -4.74
C GLU A 77 6.06 -20.29 -3.37
N SER A 78 7.21 -20.80 -2.92
CA SER A 78 7.74 -20.52 -1.57
C SER A 78 8.93 -19.56 -1.52
N ASP A 79 9.49 -19.23 -2.69
CA ASP A 79 10.44 -18.15 -2.89
C ASP A 79 9.62 -16.96 -3.40
N ILE A 80 9.08 -16.19 -2.46
CA ILE A 80 8.10 -15.16 -2.79
C ILE A 80 8.77 -13.88 -3.27
N ASP A 81 9.98 -13.57 -2.80
CA ASP A 81 10.70 -12.36 -3.19
C ASP A 81 11.68 -12.55 -4.38
N GLY A 82 11.83 -13.81 -4.82
CA GLY A 82 12.65 -14.17 -5.97
C GLY A 82 14.16 -14.13 -5.69
N ASP A 83 14.55 -14.11 -4.40
CA ASP A 83 15.95 -14.11 -3.99
C ASP A 83 16.59 -15.52 -3.99
N GLY A 84 15.77 -16.56 -4.20
CA GLY A 84 16.20 -17.96 -4.24
C GLY A 84 16.19 -18.64 -2.89
N THR A 85 15.65 -18.00 -1.86
CA THR A 85 15.52 -18.55 -0.50
C THR A 85 14.05 -18.77 -0.14
N VAL A 86 13.82 -19.67 0.81
CA VAL A 86 12.49 -19.94 1.33
C VAL A 86 12.42 -19.38 2.74
N GLU A 87 11.56 -18.41 2.93
CA GLU A 87 11.36 -17.75 4.20
C GLU A 87 10.15 -18.32 4.93
N SER A 88 10.16 -18.25 6.25
CA SER A 88 8.98 -18.58 7.04
C SER A 88 7.97 -17.44 6.99
N ILE A 89 6.69 -17.75 7.20
CA ILE A 89 5.65 -16.71 7.31
C ILE A 89 6.05 -15.67 8.36
N GLN A 90 6.61 -16.11 9.50
CA GLN A 90 7.04 -15.21 10.56
C GLN A 90 8.14 -14.24 10.12
N ASP A 91 9.14 -14.72 9.37
CA ASP A 91 10.26 -13.88 8.93
C ASP A 91 9.74 -12.79 7.98
N VAL A 92 8.92 -13.19 7.00
CA VAL A 92 8.29 -12.26 6.06
C VAL A 92 7.42 -11.23 6.77
N GLU A 93 6.60 -11.66 7.74
CA GLU A 93 5.74 -10.73 8.49
C GLU A 93 6.53 -9.77 9.38
N ASN A 94 7.64 -10.24 9.96
CA ASN A 94 8.55 -9.39 10.75
C ASN A 94 9.18 -8.31 9.87
N ASP A 95 9.57 -8.65 8.65
CA ASP A 95 10.16 -7.70 7.71
C ASP A 95 9.14 -6.66 7.25
N ILE A 96 7.93 -7.09 6.88
CA ILE A 96 6.85 -6.18 6.47
C ILE A 96 6.43 -5.27 7.63
N SER A 97 6.19 -5.83 8.82
CA SER A 97 5.81 -5.02 9.99
C SER A 97 6.90 -4.03 10.36
N SER A 98 8.18 -4.43 10.28
CA SER A 98 9.31 -3.52 10.51
C SER A 98 9.39 -2.40 9.46
N GLN A 99 8.99 -2.66 8.20
CA GLN A 99 8.91 -1.63 7.17
C GLN A 99 7.74 -0.66 7.38
N ILE A 100 6.58 -1.14 7.84
CA ILE A 100 5.38 -0.32 8.03
C ILE A 100 5.45 0.45 9.35
N ILE A 101 5.66 -0.25 10.47
CA ILE A 101 5.59 0.31 11.82
C ILE A 101 6.94 0.40 12.55
N GLY A 102 8.08 0.15 11.88
CA GLY A 102 9.39 0.15 12.54
C GLY A 102 9.92 1.53 12.97
N ASN A 103 9.31 2.62 12.50
CA ASN A 103 9.73 3.98 12.85
C ASN A 103 8.72 4.65 13.80
N ASP A 104 9.19 5.59 14.63
CA ASP A 104 8.29 6.43 15.42
C ASP A 104 7.47 7.34 14.49
N GLY A 105 6.16 7.45 14.74
CA GLY A 105 5.25 8.25 13.93
C GLY A 105 4.66 7.52 12.72
N SER A 106 4.78 6.19 12.64
CA SER A 106 4.16 5.37 11.59
C SER A 106 2.95 4.55 12.09
N ALA A 107 2.08 4.19 11.17
CA ALA A 107 0.94 3.33 11.46
C ALA A 107 0.66 2.37 10.31
N ASP A 108 0.04 1.24 10.65
CA ASP A 108 -0.67 0.38 9.72
C ASP A 108 -2.18 0.58 9.88
N VAL A 109 -2.90 0.48 8.77
CA VAL A 109 -4.36 0.52 8.75
C VAL A 109 -4.84 -0.77 8.14
N LEU A 110 -5.63 -1.48 8.93
CA LEU A 110 -6.09 -2.83 8.66
C LEU A 110 -7.60 -2.82 8.47
N VAL A 111 -8.13 -3.71 7.63
CA VAL A 111 -9.57 -3.99 7.54
C VAL A 111 -9.85 -5.38 8.10
N ASN A 112 -10.91 -5.50 8.90
CA ASN A 112 -11.36 -6.75 9.48
C ASN A 112 -12.27 -7.51 8.51
N THR A 113 -11.88 -8.73 8.15
CA THR A 113 -12.63 -9.63 7.28
C THR A 113 -13.21 -10.84 8.03
N ALA A 114 -13.36 -10.76 9.36
CA ALA A 114 -13.97 -11.83 10.17
C ALA A 114 -15.47 -12.00 9.89
N SER A 115 -16.15 -10.93 9.50
CA SER A 115 -17.57 -10.94 9.13
C SER A 115 -17.73 -11.55 7.73
N ASP A 116 -18.63 -12.52 7.54
CA ASP A 116 -18.91 -13.01 6.17
C ASP A 116 -19.65 -11.98 5.27
N PHE A 117 -19.80 -10.74 5.73
CA PHE A 117 -20.21 -9.60 4.89
C PHE A 117 -19.04 -8.73 4.44
N VAL A 118 -17.81 -8.98 4.90
CA VAL A 118 -16.62 -8.21 4.55
C VAL A 118 -15.57 -9.14 3.98
N THR A 119 -15.16 -8.89 2.75
CA THR A 119 -14.00 -9.55 2.13
C THR A 119 -13.12 -8.50 1.44
N VAL A 120 -12.03 -8.96 0.85
CA VAL A 120 -11.13 -8.14 0.05
C VAL A 120 -10.91 -8.82 -1.29
N LYS A 121 -10.65 -8.02 -2.32
CA LYS A 121 -10.27 -8.52 -3.63
C LYS A 121 -9.06 -7.77 -4.17
N ASP A 122 -8.33 -8.42 -5.07
CA ASP A 122 -7.25 -7.77 -5.81
C ASP A 122 -7.77 -6.87 -6.95
N THR A 123 -6.82 -6.29 -7.68
CA THR A 123 -7.07 -5.43 -8.84
C THR A 123 -7.63 -6.19 -10.05
N GLU A 124 -7.46 -7.53 -10.11
CA GLU A 124 -8.02 -8.40 -11.15
C GLU A 124 -9.45 -8.88 -10.82
N GLY A 125 -9.90 -8.66 -9.58
CA GLY A 125 -11.23 -9.00 -9.08
C GLY A 125 -11.31 -10.36 -8.38
N THR A 126 -10.19 -11.01 -8.07
CA THR A 126 -10.15 -12.24 -7.28
C THR A 126 -10.44 -11.92 -5.82
N GLU A 127 -11.47 -12.54 -5.24
CA GLU A 127 -11.78 -12.41 -3.81
C GLU A 127 -10.88 -13.35 -2.99
N PHE A 128 -10.40 -12.86 -1.84
CA PHE A 128 -9.53 -13.60 -0.93
C PHE A 128 -10.18 -13.79 0.45
N ASP A 129 -9.89 -14.93 1.07
CA ASP A 129 -10.00 -15.04 2.52
C ASP A 129 -8.93 -14.15 3.12
N GLY A 130 -9.29 -13.05 3.80
CA GLY A 130 -8.33 -12.07 4.29
C GLY A 130 -7.21 -12.70 5.14
N ARG A 131 -7.48 -13.81 5.82
CA ARG A 131 -6.52 -14.57 6.64
C ARG A 131 -5.40 -15.24 5.84
N SER A 132 -5.50 -15.24 4.52
CA SER A 132 -4.46 -15.71 3.60
C SER A 132 -3.44 -14.63 3.24
N LEU A 133 -3.81 -13.36 3.45
CA LEU A 133 -3.01 -12.19 3.15
C LEU A 133 -2.26 -11.71 4.39
N TYR A 134 -1.34 -10.76 4.21
CA TYR A 134 -0.66 -10.12 5.34
C TYR A 134 -1.61 -9.24 6.17
N PRO A 135 -1.60 -9.35 7.52
CA PRO A 135 -0.96 -10.41 8.32
C PRO A 135 -1.75 -11.73 8.32
N ALA A 136 -1.03 -12.85 8.21
CA ALA A 136 -1.56 -14.21 8.26
C ALA A 136 -1.40 -14.90 9.63
N LEU A 137 -0.52 -14.38 10.51
CA LEU A 137 -0.38 -14.82 11.90
C LEU A 137 -1.23 -13.96 12.85
N ASP A 138 -1.57 -14.52 14.03
CA ASP A 138 -2.35 -13.79 15.05
C ASP A 138 -1.50 -12.87 15.92
N ASP A 139 -0.18 -13.04 15.89
CA ASP A 139 0.76 -12.38 16.80
C ASP A 139 1.65 -11.35 16.09
N THR A 140 1.37 -11.02 14.83
CA THR A 140 2.04 -9.92 14.12
C THR A 140 1.87 -8.59 14.86
N TYR A 141 0.67 -8.36 15.40
CA TYR A 141 0.30 -7.14 16.12
C TYR A 141 -0.45 -7.47 17.42
N ASP A 142 -0.08 -6.85 18.54
CA ASP A 142 -0.59 -7.18 19.89
C ASP A 142 -2.12 -7.01 20.13
N SER A 143 -2.87 -6.46 19.17
CA SER A 143 -4.29 -6.06 19.36
C SER A 143 -5.22 -6.42 18.20
N THR A 144 -4.70 -7.08 17.18
CA THR A 144 -5.46 -7.52 16.00
C THR A 144 -5.02 -8.94 15.69
N ASP A 145 -5.94 -9.77 15.23
CA ASP A 145 -5.63 -11.15 14.85
C ASP A 145 -5.54 -11.28 13.31
N ARG A 146 -5.33 -12.50 12.81
CA ARG A 146 -5.20 -12.77 11.38
C ARG A 146 -6.45 -12.49 10.55
N SER A 147 -7.59 -12.12 11.15
CA SER A 147 -8.77 -11.68 10.39
C SER A 147 -8.62 -10.27 9.83
N TYR A 148 -7.58 -9.56 10.22
CA TYR A 148 -7.25 -8.24 9.71
C TYR A 148 -6.32 -8.33 8.51
N VAL A 149 -6.60 -7.53 7.47
CA VAL A 149 -5.76 -7.39 6.26
C VAL A 149 -5.19 -5.99 6.22
N SER A 150 -3.87 -5.86 6.04
CA SER A 150 -3.24 -4.53 5.91
C SER A 150 -3.60 -3.87 4.59
N LEU A 151 -4.17 -2.67 4.67
CA LEU A 151 -4.43 -1.79 3.52
C LEU A 151 -3.18 -1.00 3.10
N VAL A 152 -2.13 -0.99 3.93
CA VAL A 152 -0.84 -0.37 3.60
C VAL A 152 0.05 -1.35 2.85
N ALA A 153 0.01 -2.63 3.23
CA ALA A 153 0.83 -3.67 2.63
C ALA A 153 0.20 -4.28 1.36
N ASN A 154 -1.14 -4.29 1.28
CA ASN A 154 -1.87 -4.91 0.17
C ASN A 154 -2.69 -3.89 -0.61
N ASP A 155 -2.57 -3.91 -1.95
CA ASP A 155 -3.42 -3.17 -2.88
C ASP A 155 -4.76 -3.90 -3.09
N VAL A 156 -5.62 -3.81 -2.08
CA VAL A 156 -6.93 -4.47 -2.08
C VAL A 156 -8.08 -3.50 -2.20
N THR A 157 -9.18 -3.97 -2.80
CA THR A 157 -10.49 -3.36 -2.66
C THR A 157 -11.28 -4.07 -1.56
N ILE A 158 -11.79 -3.32 -0.59
CA ILE A 158 -12.72 -3.84 0.44
C ILE A 158 -14.09 -4.08 -0.22
N VAL A 159 -14.68 -5.24 0.02
CA VAL A 159 -15.98 -5.63 -0.53
C VAL A 159 -16.96 -5.86 0.61
N PHE A 160 -18.02 -5.06 0.64
CA PHE A 160 -19.16 -5.24 1.53
C PHE A 160 -20.27 -5.99 0.80
N GLY A 161 -20.68 -7.13 1.35
CA GLY A 161 -21.66 -8.03 0.73
C GLY A 161 -21.10 -8.79 -0.48
N PRO A 162 -20.21 -9.78 -0.28
CA PRO A 162 -19.65 -10.60 -1.35
C PRO A 162 -20.72 -11.35 -2.14
N GLU A 163 -20.33 -11.98 -3.26
CA GLU A 163 -21.28 -12.54 -4.24
C GLU A 163 -22.30 -13.53 -3.65
N ASP A 164 -21.90 -14.29 -2.63
CA ASP A 164 -22.74 -15.26 -1.92
C ASP A 164 -23.53 -14.66 -0.74
N ARG A 165 -23.21 -13.42 -0.34
CA ARG A 165 -23.73 -12.71 0.84
C ARG A 165 -24.09 -11.25 0.54
N LYS A 166 -24.66 -10.99 -0.64
CA LYS A 166 -25.03 -9.63 -1.09
C LYS A 166 -25.93 -8.90 -0.10
N LEU A 167 -25.66 -7.61 0.07
CA LEU A 167 -26.52 -6.72 0.85
C LEU A 167 -27.79 -6.37 0.06
N PRO A 168 -28.98 -6.32 0.71
CA PRO A 168 -30.17 -5.77 0.08
C PRO A 168 -29.98 -4.29 -0.31
N PRO A 169 -30.67 -3.80 -1.36
CA PRO A 169 -30.67 -2.37 -1.67
C PRO A 169 -31.16 -1.53 -0.48
N ASN A 170 -30.58 -0.35 -0.28
CA ASN A 170 -30.91 0.57 0.82
C ASN A 170 -30.79 -0.05 2.23
N SER A 171 -29.86 -0.98 2.41
CA SER A 171 -29.59 -1.59 3.72
C SER A 171 -28.36 -0.97 4.38
N ASN A 172 -28.32 -1.09 5.70
CA ASN A 172 -27.17 -0.68 6.50
C ASN A 172 -26.45 -1.92 7.04
N LEU A 173 -25.14 -1.92 6.93
CA LEU A 173 -24.23 -2.87 7.56
C LEU A 173 -23.40 -2.10 8.60
N SER A 174 -23.44 -2.55 9.85
CA SER A 174 -22.63 -1.98 10.93
C SER A 174 -21.67 -3.04 11.44
N GLU A 175 -20.37 -2.74 11.36
CA GLU A 175 -19.28 -3.58 11.80
C GLU A 175 -18.63 -2.95 13.03
N THR A 176 -18.57 -3.68 14.14
CA THR A 176 -18.11 -3.12 15.43
C THR A 176 -16.61 -2.83 15.45
N GLU A 177 -15.84 -3.54 14.64
CA GLU A 177 -14.38 -3.45 14.58
C GLU A 177 -13.91 -3.56 13.12
N LEU A 178 -14.49 -2.75 12.23
CA LEU A 178 -14.20 -2.79 10.80
C LEU A 178 -12.73 -2.47 10.49
N PHE A 179 -12.15 -1.49 11.19
CA PHE A 179 -10.77 -1.09 10.97
C PHE A 179 -9.92 -1.31 12.21
N GLY A 180 -8.71 -1.83 12.00
CA GLY A 180 -7.64 -1.84 12.99
C GLY A 180 -6.66 -0.73 12.64
N VAL A 181 -6.23 0.05 13.63
CA VAL A 181 -5.13 1.00 13.45
C VAL A 181 -4.02 0.63 14.42
N VAL A 182 -2.90 0.17 13.88
CA VAL A 182 -1.70 -0.21 14.62
C VAL A 182 -0.72 0.95 14.55
N ARG A 183 -0.17 1.37 15.68
CA ARG A 183 0.66 2.58 15.75
C ARG A 183 2.00 2.30 16.42
N ASN A 184 3.05 2.91 15.89
CA ASN A 184 4.29 3.12 16.61
C ASN A 184 4.47 4.62 16.83
N GLY A 185 4.37 5.05 18.08
CA GLY A 185 4.36 6.47 18.42
C GLY A 185 3.03 7.16 18.20
N SER A 186 3.04 8.49 18.30
CA SER A 186 1.83 9.30 18.20
C SER A 186 1.50 9.64 16.74
N VAL A 187 0.39 9.07 16.24
CA VAL A 187 -0.01 9.13 14.84
C VAL A 187 -1.48 9.49 14.71
N ASN A 188 -1.75 10.31 13.70
CA ASN A 188 -3.08 10.65 13.24
C ASN A 188 -3.42 9.82 12.00
N VAL A 189 -4.53 9.08 12.06
CA VAL A 189 -5.12 8.41 10.90
C VAL A 189 -6.44 9.06 10.56
N THR A 190 -6.58 9.52 9.33
CA THR A 190 -7.78 10.17 8.82
C THR A 190 -8.42 9.30 7.75
N PHE A 191 -9.75 9.15 7.82
CA PHE A 191 -10.55 8.49 6.80
C PHE A 191 -11.36 9.53 6.06
N ALA A 192 -11.37 9.51 4.74
CA ALA A 192 -12.16 10.41 3.92
C ALA A 192 -12.69 9.65 2.69
N LYS A 193 -13.80 10.11 2.13
CA LYS A 193 -14.29 9.64 0.84
C LYS A 193 -13.55 10.36 -0.29
N GLY A 194 -13.44 9.71 -1.44
CA GLY A 194 -13.09 10.36 -2.70
C GLY A 194 -14.20 11.31 -3.19
N ASP A 195 -14.08 11.74 -4.45
CA ASP A 195 -15.01 12.68 -5.09
C ASP A 195 -16.32 11.98 -5.51
N VAL A 196 -17.12 11.55 -4.53
CA VAL A 196 -18.47 10.95 -4.72
C VAL A 196 -19.52 11.71 -3.90
N ASP A 197 -20.77 11.79 -4.38
CA ASP A 197 -21.83 12.56 -3.70
C ASP A 197 -22.31 11.87 -2.40
N GLU A 198 -22.67 10.58 -2.48
CA GLU A 198 -23.02 9.70 -1.37
C GLU A 198 -22.05 8.52 -1.35
N GLY A 199 -21.31 8.38 -0.24
CA GLY A 199 -20.33 7.31 -0.08
C GLY A 199 -20.93 6.07 0.59
N LEU A 200 -20.39 4.89 0.28
CA LEU A 200 -20.81 3.62 0.86
C LEU A 200 -20.42 3.55 2.34
N LEU A 201 -19.18 3.86 2.69
CA LEU A 201 -18.72 3.98 4.08
C LEU A 201 -19.15 5.35 4.64
N THR A 202 -20.19 5.33 5.47
CA THR A 202 -20.81 6.54 5.99
C THR A 202 -20.14 7.04 7.27
N ASN A 203 -19.81 6.14 8.20
CA ASN A 203 -19.15 6.47 9.45
C ASN A 203 -17.98 5.56 9.76
N VAL A 204 -16.97 6.13 10.44
CA VAL A 204 -15.93 5.39 11.15
C VAL A 204 -15.96 5.81 12.61
N ASN A 205 -16.12 4.84 13.52
CA ASN A 205 -16.24 5.04 14.96
C ASN A 205 -17.27 6.13 15.33
N GLY A 206 -18.44 6.11 14.66
CA GLY A 206 -19.53 7.08 14.83
C GLY A 206 -19.29 8.47 14.24
N ASN A 207 -18.16 8.71 13.57
CA ASN A 207 -17.87 9.99 12.91
C ASN A 207 -18.07 9.88 11.40
N ASN A 208 -18.75 10.87 10.82
CA ASN A 208 -19.09 10.88 9.40
C ASN A 208 -17.85 11.04 8.51
N VAL A 209 -17.59 10.09 7.62
CA VAL A 209 -16.43 10.04 6.72
C VAL A 209 -16.35 11.25 5.77
N SER A 210 -17.49 11.84 5.42
CA SER A 210 -17.54 13.06 4.60
C SER A 210 -16.91 14.27 5.28
N THR A 211 -16.70 14.23 6.60
CA THR A 211 -16.01 15.29 7.35
C THR A 211 -14.53 15.04 7.55
N SER A 212 -13.99 13.98 6.93
CA SER A 212 -12.58 13.56 7.09
C SER A 212 -12.21 13.33 8.56
N PRO A 213 -12.91 12.45 9.30
CA PRO A 213 -12.65 12.21 10.71
C PRO A 213 -11.22 11.70 10.93
N SER A 214 -10.64 12.16 12.02
CA SER A 214 -9.24 11.97 12.37
C SER A 214 -9.12 11.31 13.75
N PHE A 215 -8.30 10.26 13.81
CA PHE A 215 -8.11 9.42 14.99
C PHE A 215 -6.65 9.49 15.44
N THR A 216 -6.35 10.47 16.28
CA THR A 216 -5.04 10.67 16.89
C THR A 216 -4.86 9.80 18.13
N GLY A 217 -3.73 9.10 18.22
CA GLY A 217 -3.38 8.33 19.40
C GLY A 217 -1.98 7.72 19.27
N SER A 218 -1.57 6.98 20.29
CA SER A 218 -0.26 6.30 20.32
C SER A 218 -0.33 4.81 20.63
N GLY A 219 -1.54 4.28 20.77
CA GLY A 219 -1.78 2.85 20.95
C GLY A 219 -2.58 2.31 19.78
N ASN A 220 -2.60 1.00 19.65
CA ASN A 220 -3.46 0.34 18.70
C ASN A 220 -4.93 0.52 19.10
N VAL A 221 -5.82 0.58 18.10
CA VAL A 221 -7.25 0.75 18.34
C VAL A 221 -8.05 0.06 17.23
N THR A 222 -9.20 -0.50 17.60
CA THR A 222 -10.22 -0.94 16.64
C THR A 222 -11.29 0.14 16.50
N LEU A 223 -11.79 0.34 15.29
CA LEU A 223 -12.76 1.35 14.93
C LEU A 223 -13.96 0.67 14.27
N SER A 224 -15.17 1.01 14.71
CA SER A 224 -16.38 0.56 14.03
C SER A 224 -16.53 1.22 12.66
N GLY A 225 -17.34 0.61 11.79
CA GLY A 225 -17.69 1.17 10.49
C GLY A 225 -19.15 0.96 10.17
N ASP A 226 -19.79 1.98 9.60
CA ASP A 226 -21.15 1.89 9.08
C ASP A 226 -21.13 2.04 7.56
N VAL A 227 -21.69 1.06 6.87
CA VAL A 227 -21.79 1.01 5.41
C VAL A 227 -23.26 1.06 5.00
N GLN A 228 -23.58 1.92 4.05
CA GLN A 228 -24.90 2.01 3.44
C GLN A 228 -24.82 1.49 2.01
N ALA A 229 -25.53 0.39 1.73
CA ALA A 229 -25.73 -0.08 0.37
C ALA A 229 -26.72 0.87 -0.32
N GLY A 230 -26.38 1.35 -1.51
CA GLY A 230 -27.28 2.19 -2.29
C GLY A 230 -28.33 1.38 -3.04
N GLU A 231 -28.73 1.90 -4.20
CA GLU A 231 -29.89 1.40 -4.95
C GLU A 231 -29.51 0.49 -6.12
N ALA A 232 -28.24 0.51 -6.53
CA ALA A 232 -27.74 -0.24 -7.66
C ALA A 232 -27.22 -1.63 -7.27
N SER A 233 -27.06 -2.51 -8.27
CA SER A 233 -26.58 -3.88 -8.06
C SER A 233 -25.10 -3.99 -7.69
N ARG A 234 -24.31 -2.95 -7.99
CA ARG A 234 -22.90 -2.79 -7.60
C ARG A 234 -22.58 -1.30 -7.54
N GLU A 235 -21.93 -0.88 -6.47
CA GLU A 235 -21.46 0.48 -6.26
C GLU A 235 -20.03 0.41 -5.74
N THR A 236 -19.21 1.40 -6.09
CA THR A 236 -17.82 1.48 -5.70
C THR A 236 -17.49 2.93 -5.36
N GLU A 237 -16.64 3.12 -4.37
CA GLU A 237 -16.12 4.42 -4.00
C GLU A 237 -14.63 4.34 -3.69
N ASP A 238 -13.95 5.48 -3.78
CA ASP A 238 -12.58 5.60 -3.30
C ASP A 238 -12.59 5.90 -1.80
N LEU A 239 -11.82 5.12 -1.04
CA LEU A 239 -11.52 5.39 0.36
C LEU A 239 -10.13 6.02 0.47
N LEU A 240 -10.08 7.25 0.95
CA LEU A 240 -8.85 7.98 1.18
C LEU A 240 -8.43 7.83 2.65
N ILE A 241 -7.34 7.12 2.89
CA ILE A 241 -6.72 7.01 4.21
C ILE A 241 -5.45 7.84 4.24
N ARG A 242 -5.32 8.71 5.25
CA ARG A 242 -4.15 9.56 5.42
C ARG A 242 -3.53 9.28 6.77
N ILE A 243 -2.25 8.92 6.75
CA ILE A 243 -1.43 8.67 7.94
C ILE A 243 -0.45 9.83 8.07
N GLY A 244 -0.42 10.48 9.23
CA GLY A 244 0.47 11.60 9.49
C GLY A 244 0.84 11.73 10.95
N GLY A 245 1.96 12.40 11.25
CA GLY A 245 2.36 12.69 12.62
C GLY A 245 1.31 13.52 13.35
N SER A 246 1.13 13.28 14.65
CA SER A 246 0.30 14.16 15.48
C SER A 246 0.98 15.52 15.64
N SER A 247 0.46 16.56 15.00
CA SER A 247 0.88 17.95 15.23
C SER A 247 0.48 18.46 16.59
#